data_AF-A0A4Q5TD31-F1
#
_entry.id   AF-A0A4Q5TD31-F1
#
_cell.length_a   1.000
_cell.length_b   1.000
_cell.length_c   1.000
_cell.angle_alpha   90.00
_cell.angle_beta   90.00
_cell.angle_gamma   90.00
#
_symmetry.space_group_name_H-M   'P 1'
#
loop_
_entity.id
_entity.type
_entity.pdbx_description
1 polymer ?
#
loop_
_entity_poly.entity_id
_entity_poly.type
_entity_poly.pdbx_seq_one_letter_code
_entity_poly.pdbx_strand_id
1 'polypeptide(L)'
;MISARLHWLGSVAASAMFAAMPAMAQTVPAQPQAQAPAQSDGGKIVVTGKQSEISSAPDRLSFNVANDLQVQTGTVADALRAVPGVEVDLQGNVSLRGDSGVRIMIDGRPSAMMNGDSRGDVLQSMASGNIERVEVITNPSAAFSPEGSGGVINLVTKKARPGARSSSPG
;
A
#
# COMPACT_ATOMS: atom_id res chain seq x y z
N MET A 1 -36.23 -58.91 39.47
CA MET A 1 -37.60 -58.67 38.97
C MET A 1 -37.50 -57.89 37.67
N ILE A 2 -38.17 -58.36 36.61
CA ILE A 2 -38.60 -57.63 35.40
C ILE A 2 -37.45 -57.16 34.47
N SER A 3 -37.04 -57.96 33.48
CA SER A 3 -37.61 -58.04 32.12
C SER A 3 -37.65 -56.70 31.36
N ALA A 4 -36.81 -56.56 30.33
CA ALA A 4 -37.21 -55.94 29.07
C ALA A 4 -36.25 -56.37 27.94
N ARG A 5 -36.74 -57.27 27.09
CA ARG A 5 -36.32 -57.43 25.68
C ARG A 5 -36.61 -56.10 24.97
N LEU A 6 -35.93 -55.79 23.85
CA LEU A 6 -36.51 -56.00 22.50
C LEU A 6 -35.75 -55.24 21.36
N HIS A 7 -35.40 -56.00 20.31
CA HIS A 7 -35.15 -55.64 18.89
C HIS A 7 -33.86 -54.90 18.49
N TRP A 8 -33.23 -55.14 17.32
CA TRP A 8 -33.28 -56.14 16.23
C TRP A 8 -32.08 -55.75 15.31
N LEU A 9 -31.05 -56.59 15.14
CA LEU A 9 -30.75 -57.45 13.98
C LEU A 9 -29.78 -56.85 12.94
N GLY A 10 -28.83 -57.68 12.49
CA GLY A 10 -28.00 -57.39 11.33
C GLY A 10 -26.69 -58.17 11.26
N SER A 11 -26.76 -59.51 11.22
CA SER A 11 -25.64 -60.39 10.88
C SER A 11 -25.51 -60.56 9.37
N VAL A 12 -24.29 -60.52 8.83
CA VAL A 12 -23.81 -61.36 7.70
C VAL A 12 -22.30 -61.55 7.93
N ALA A 13 -21.85 -62.67 8.51
CA ALA A 13 -21.34 -63.88 7.84
C ALA A 13 -20.20 -63.55 6.82
N ALA A 14 -18.92 -63.80 7.12
CA ALA A 14 -18.21 -65.07 7.27
C ALA A 14 -17.44 -65.47 5.99
N SER A 15 -16.26 -66.06 6.21
CA SER A 15 -15.36 -66.75 5.26
C SER A 15 -14.45 -65.85 4.40
N ALA A 16 -13.16 -66.16 4.20
CA ALA A 16 -12.43 -67.43 4.28
C ALA A 16 -10.95 -67.20 4.60
N MET A 17 -10.34 -68.16 5.30
CA MET A 17 -8.89 -68.35 5.36
C MET A 17 -8.40 -68.91 4.02
N PHE A 18 -7.36 -68.32 3.42
CA PHE A 18 -6.28 -69.08 2.78
C PHE A 18 -5.02 -68.21 2.69
N ALA A 19 -3.91 -68.77 3.13
CA ALA A 19 -2.59 -68.15 3.15
C ALA A 19 -1.92 -68.18 1.77
N ALA A 20 -1.21 -67.11 1.40
CA ALA A 20 -0.07 -67.13 0.48
C ALA A 20 0.81 -65.87 0.68
N MET A 21 2.08 -66.07 1.04
CA MET A 21 3.19 -65.10 1.16
C MET A 21 3.47 -64.35 -0.18
N PRO A 22 4.18 -63.19 -0.28
CA PRO A 22 5.41 -62.85 0.48
C PRO A 22 5.69 -61.36 0.81
N ALA A 23 6.73 -61.18 1.63
CA ALA A 23 7.79 -60.16 1.57
C ALA A 23 7.49 -58.64 1.64
N MET A 24 7.96 -58.05 2.74
CA MET A 24 8.74 -56.80 2.86
C MET A 24 8.16 -55.52 2.21
N ALA A 25 7.32 -54.81 2.95
CA ALA A 25 7.35 -53.34 3.01
C ALA A 25 6.58 -52.88 4.25
N GLN A 26 7.29 -52.62 5.35
CA GLN A 26 6.71 -51.98 6.52
C GLN A 26 6.58 -50.48 6.22
N THR A 27 5.41 -50.03 5.78
CA THR A 27 5.05 -48.61 5.79
C THR A 27 4.68 -48.22 7.22
N VAL A 28 5.59 -47.49 7.87
CA VAL A 28 5.34 -46.85 9.18
C VAL A 28 4.24 -45.79 9.00
N PRO A 29 3.21 -45.76 9.89
CA PRO A 29 2.19 -44.73 9.86
C PRO A 29 2.64 -43.49 10.65
N ALA A 30 2.36 -42.30 10.14
CA ALA A 30 2.41 -41.06 10.92
C ALA A 30 1.33 -40.08 10.43
N GLN A 31 0.19 -40.05 11.14
CA GLN A 31 -0.63 -38.84 11.30
C GLN A 31 -0.05 -38.03 12.48
N PRO A 32 -0.46 -36.78 12.77
CA PRO A 32 -0.85 -35.64 11.92
C PRO A 32 -0.07 -34.36 12.33
N GLN A 33 0.34 -33.51 11.38
CA GLN A 33 0.84 -32.16 11.72
C GLN A 33 0.02 -31.09 11.01
N ALA A 34 -0.81 -30.40 11.78
CA ALA A 34 -1.37 -29.11 11.40
C ALA A 34 -0.22 -28.10 11.28
N GLN A 35 -0.01 -27.55 10.09
CA GLN A 35 0.86 -26.41 9.86
C GLN A 35 0.08 -25.30 9.14
N ALA A 36 0.39 -24.08 9.56
CA ALA A 36 -0.35 -22.82 9.46
C ALA A 36 -0.52 -22.26 8.01
N PRO A 37 -1.26 -21.16 7.81
CA PRO A 37 -1.85 -20.79 6.52
C PRO A 37 -0.80 -20.22 5.57
N ALA A 38 -0.59 -20.89 4.43
CA ALA A 38 0.28 -20.39 3.38
C ALA A 38 -0.51 -19.44 2.46
N GLN A 39 -0.30 -18.14 2.73
CA GLN A 39 0.09 -17.15 1.74
C GLN A 39 -0.95 -16.79 0.69
N SER A 40 -1.60 -15.64 0.91
CA SER A 40 -2.29 -14.88 -0.12
C SER A 40 -1.38 -14.74 -1.34
N ASP A 41 -1.81 -15.36 -2.44
CA ASP A 41 -1.21 -15.24 -3.76
C ASP A 41 -1.24 -13.75 -4.14
N GLY A 42 -0.15 -13.05 -3.84
CA GLY A 42 0.10 -11.70 -4.30
C GLY A 42 0.23 -11.77 -5.81
N GLY A 43 -0.90 -11.62 -6.50
CA GLY A 43 -0.97 -11.48 -7.93
C GLY A 43 0.07 -10.45 -8.39
N LYS A 44 1.14 -10.98 -8.97
CA LYS A 44 2.21 -10.26 -9.65
C LYS A 44 1.61 -9.47 -10.81
N ILE A 45 1.16 -8.26 -10.53
CA ILE A 45 0.79 -7.29 -11.56
C ILE A 45 2.10 -6.71 -12.11
N VAL A 46 2.59 -7.29 -13.21
CA VAL A 46 3.72 -6.77 -13.96
C VAL A 46 3.19 -5.67 -14.87
N VAL A 47 3.20 -4.43 -14.40
CA VAL A 47 2.87 -3.29 -15.27
C VAL A 47 4.09 -2.95 -16.12
N THR A 48 4.02 -3.34 -17.39
CA THR A 48 5.02 -2.96 -18.41
C THR A 48 4.56 -1.67 -19.08
N GLY A 49 4.60 -0.58 -18.33
CA GLY A 49 4.56 0.79 -18.83
C GLY A 49 5.72 1.54 -18.17
N LYS A 50 6.07 2.75 -18.62
CA LYS A 50 6.93 3.63 -17.81
C LYS A 50 6.15 4.02 -16.56
N GLN A 51 6.07 3.10 -15.61
CA GLN A 51 5.28 3.19 -14.41
C GLN A 51 5.95 4.25 -13.55
N SER A 52 5.17 5.24 -13.12
CA SER A 52 5.52 6.17 -12.06
C SER A 52 6.25 5.40 -10.96
N GLU A 53 7.52 5.73 -10.77
CA GLU A 53 8.38 4.98 -9.87
C GLU A 53 7.92 5.28 -8.45
N ILE A 54 7.21 4.33 -7.84
CA ILE A 54 6.78 4.39 -6.46
C ILE A 54 7.88 3.72 -5.63
N SER A 55 8.49 4.48 -4.73
CA SER A 55 9.47 3.98 -3.79
C SER A 55 8.88 3.98 -2.38
N SER A 56 8.80 2.80 -1.78
CA SER A 56 8.29 2.61 -0.42
C SER A 56 9.45 2.42 0.55
N ALA A 57 9.58 3.33 1.51
CA ALA A 57 10.41 3.21 2.70
C ALA A 57 9.51 2.92 3.92
N PRO A 58 10.07 2.41 5.04
CA PRO A 58 9.28 2.05 6.23
C PRO A 58 8.40 3.20 6.75
N ASP A 59 8.90 4.43 6.69
CA ASP A 59 8.23 5.61 7.22
C ASP A 59 7.67 6.55 6.13
N ARG A 60 7.98 6.27 4.85
CA ARG A 60 7.70 7.19 3.74
C ARG A 60 7.40 6.48 2.42
N LEU A 61 6.39 6.94 1.71
CA LEU A 61 6.11 6.62 0.31
C LEU A 61 6.57 7.78 -0.56
N SER A 62 7.27 7.50 -1.67
CA SER A 62 7.65 8.52 -2.64
C SER A 62 7.07 8.18 -4.00
N PHE A 63 6.26 9.07 -4.56
CA PHE A 63 5.65 8.95 -5.88
C PHE A 63 6.32 9.92 -6.85
N ASN A 64 7.00 9.40 -7.88
CA ASN A 64 7.66 10.22 -8.88
C ASN A 64 6.65 10.76 -9.91
N VAL A 65 6.36 12.06 -9.83
CA VAL A 65 5.44 12.75 -10.75
C VAL A 65 6.08 12.90 -12.13
N ALA A 66 7.39 13.12 -12.22
CA ALA A 66 8.10 13.31 -13.48
C ALA A 66 8.12 12.08 -14.40
N ASN A 67 7.78 10.89 -13.88
CA ASN A 67 7.66 9.66 -14.67
C ASN A 67 6.24 9.41 -15.20
N ASP A 68 5.23 10.14 -14.69
CA ASP A 68 3.84 10.00 -15.10
C ASP A 68 3.43 11.14 -16.05
N LEU A 69 3.23 10.86 -17.34
CA LEU A 69 2.83 11.90 -18.28
C LEU A 69 1.40 12.40 -18.04
N GLN A 70 0.49 11.55 -17.56
CA GLN A 70 -0.89 11.96 -17.33
C GLN A 70 -0.96 12.95 -16.17
N VAL A 71 -0.28 12.63 -15.07
CA VAL A 71 -0.21 13.51 -13.91
C VAL A 71 0.55 14.82 -14.21
N GLN A 72 1.62 14.76 -15.00
CA GLN A 72 2.40 15.97 -15.36
C GLN A 72 1.60 17.04 -16.08
N THR A 73 0.59 16.65 -16.85
CA THR A 73 -0.29 17.60 -17.57
C THR A 73 -1.36 18.23 -16.69
N GLY A 74 -1.57 17.70 -15.48
CA GLY A 74 -2.63 18.15 -14.56
C GLY A 74 -2.15 19.11 -13.48
N THR A 75 -2.99 19.23 -12.45
CA THR A 75 -2.75 20.07 -11.28
C THR A 75 -2.05 19.29 -10.17
N VAL A 76 -1.47 19.97 -9.18
CA VAL A 76 -0.89 19.29 -8.00
C VAL A 76 -1.95 18.48 -7.26
N ALA A 77 -3.21 18.94 -7.24
CA ALA A 77 -4.32 18.15 -6.71
C ALA A 77 -4.48 16.81 -7.44
N ASP A 78 -4.33 16.78 -8.77
CA ASP A 78 -4.37 15.52 -9.55
C ASP A 78 -3.17 14.62 -9.25
N ALA A 79 -1.97 15.19 -9.05
CA ALA A 79 -0.83 14.42 -8.60
C ALA A 79 -1.05 13.77 -7.24
N LEU A 80 -1.65 14.50 -6.30
CA LEU A 80 -1.97 13.96 -4.99
C LEU A 80 -2.99 12.81 -5.07
N ARG A 81 -3.99 12.90 -5.96
CA ARG A 81 -4.96 11.80 -6.18
C ARG A 81 -4.33 10.53 -6.77
N ALA A 82 -3.22 10.66 -7.50
CA ALA A 82 -2.47 9.51 -8.00
C ALA A 82 -1.65 8.80 -6.92
N VAL A 83 -1.48 9.42 -5.74
CA VAL A 83 -0.69 8.84 -4.64
C VAL A 83 -1.55 7.89 -3.81
N PRO A 84 -1.11 6.63 -3.62
CA PRO A 84 -1.85 5.66 -2.81
C PRO A 84 -2.12 6.17 -1.37
N GLY A 85 -3.38 6.11 -0.97
CA GLY A 85 -3.83 6.49 0.37
C GLY A 85 -4.01 7.99 0.59
N VAL A 86 -3.77 8.83 -0.42
CA VAL A 86 -4.07 10.26 -0.41
C VAL A 86 -5.39 10.49 -1.14
N GLU A 87 -6.32 11.16 -0.47
CA GLU A 87 -7.60 11.55 -1.05
C GLU A 87 -7.69 13.07 -1.12
N VAL A 88 -8.22 13.59 -2.23
CA VAL A 88 -8.42 15.02 -2.44
C VAL A 88 -9.85 15.27 -2.87
N ASP A 89 -10.62 15.98 -2.04
CA ASP A 89 -12.02 16.29 -2.32
C ASP A 89 -12.18 17.38 -3.40
N LEU A 90 -13.44 17.78 -3.67
CA LEU A 90 -13.76 18.80 -4.68
C LEU A 90 -13.32 20.21 -4.27
N GLN A 91 -13.26 20.46 -2.96
CA GLN A 91 -12.77 21.70 -2.36
C GLN A 91 -11.23 21.73 -2.29
N GLY A 92 -10.55 20.64 -2.65
CA GLY A 92 -9.09 20.51 -2.56
C GLY A 92 -8.58 20.24 -1.16
N ASN A 93 -9.43 19.80 -0.24
CA ASN A 93 -8.98 19.27 1.04
C ASN A 93 -8.30 17.93 0.84
N VAL A 94 -7.14 17.80 1.46
CA VAL A 94 -6.34 16.58 1.41
C VAL A 94 -6.51 15.81 2.70
N SER A 95 -6.75 14.51 2.56
CA SER A 95 -6.72 13.55 3.67
C SER A 95 -5.79 12.39 3.34
N LEU A 96 -5.18 11.81 4.37
CA LEU A 96 -4.29 10.67 4.25
C LEU A 96 -4.86 9.52 5.06
N ARG A 97 -5.25 8.43 4.39
CA ARG A 97 -5.88 7.27 5.02
C ARG A 97 -7.05 7.65 5.95
N GLY A 98 -7.85 8.64 5.55
CA GLY A 98 -8.99 9.15 6.31
C GLY A 98 -8.66 10.21 7.36
N ASP A 99 -7.39 10.53 7.61
CA ASP A 99 -7.00 11.62 8.52
C ASP A 99 -6.87 12.94 7.74
N SER A 100 -7.64 13.95 8.13
CA SER A 100 -7.65 15.28 7.49
C SER A 100 -6.63 16.26 8.08
N GLY A 101 -5.94 15.88 9.16
CA GLY A 101 -4.88 16.65 9.85
C GLY A 101 -3.57 16.71 9.06
N VAL A 102 -3.60 16.48 7.75
CA VAL A 102 -2.42 16.41 6.89
C VAL A 102 -1.73 17.76 6.80
N ARG A 103 -0.41 17.74 7.02
CA ARG A 103 0.45 18.90 6.78
C ARG A 103 1.15 18.79 5.43
N ILE A 104 0.99 19.83 4.60
CA ILE A 104 1.63 19.88 3.29
C ILE A 104 2.87 20.80 3.35
N MET A 105 3.98 20.32 2.81
CA MET A 105 5.27 20.99 2.78
C MET A 105 5.74 21.11 1.33
N ILE A 106 6.59 22.10 1.06
CA ILE A 106 7.24 22.28 -0.24
C ILE A 106 8.75 22.26 -0.01
N ASP A 107 9.45 21.33 -0.66
CA ASP A 107 10.90 21.12 -0.49
C ASP A 107 11.35 21.03 0.97
N GLY A 108 10.55 20.32 1.79
CA GLY A 108 10.83 20.15 3.21
C GLY A 108 10.57 21.40 4.08
N ARG A 109 9.93 22.44 3.54
CA ARG A 109 9.57 23.65 4.29
C ARG A 109 8.04 23.81 4.40
N PRO A 110 7.51 24.16 5.59
CA PRO A 110 6.12 24.59 5.72
C PRO A 110 5.88 25.82 4.85
N SER A 111 4.79 25.81 4.08
CA SER A 111 4.37 26.97 3.28
C SER A 111 3.10 27.55 3.87
N ALA A 112 3.07 28.87 4.05
CA ALA A 112 1.85 29.56 4.49
C ALA A 112 0.68 29.37 3.52
N MET A 113 0.99 29.20 2.22
CA MET A 113 0.00 28.93 1.17
C MET A 113 -0.62 27.52 1.28
N MET A 114 0.05 26.61 1.97
CA MET A 114 -0.38 25.24 2.18
C MET A 114 -1.08 25.06 3.55
N ASN A 115 -1.32 26.16 4.27
CA ASN A 115 -2.01 26.19 5.55
C ASN A 115 -3.41 26.80 5.37
N GLY A 116 -4.40 26.25 6.08
CA GLY A 116 -5.76 26.78 6.10
C GLY A 116 -6.60 26.42 4.87
N ASP A 117 -7.74 27.11 4.74
CA ASP A 117 -8.81 26.74 3.81
C ASP A 117 -8.45 26.97 2.33
N SER A 118 -7.56 27.93 2.04
CA SER A 118 -7.13 28.26 0.67
C SER A 118 -6.16 27.25 0.05
N ARG A 119 -5.74 26.22 0.80
CA ARG A 119 -4.80 25.20 0.28
C ARG A 119 -5.35 24.50 -0.98
N GLY A 120 -6.66 24.28 -1.04
CA GLY A 120 -7.29 23.60 -2.17
C GLY A 120 -7.11 24.37 -3.48
N ASP A 121 -7.39 25.67 -3.45
CA ASP A 121 -7.22 26.58 -4.60
C ASP A 121 -5.75 26.63 -5.07
N VAL A 122 -4.81 26.61 -4.12
CA VAL A 122 -3.37 26.59 -4.42
C VAL A 122 -2.98 25.28 -5.11
N LEU A 123 -3.42 24.12 -4.59
CA LEU A 123 -3.14 22.81 -5.19
C LEU A 123 -3.76 22.66 -6.58
N GLN A 124 -4.92 23.26 -6.82
CA GLN A 124 -5.61 23.26 -8.11
C GLN A 124 -5.00 24.24 -9.12
N SER A 125 -4.41 25.34 -8.67
CA SER A 125 -3.75 26.31 -9.56
C SER A 125 -2.29 25.97 -9.87
N MET A 126 -1.62 25.19 -9.02
CA MET A 126 -0.25 24.74 -9.26
C MET A 126 -0.20 23.63 -10.30
N ALA A 127 0.65 23.81 -11.33
CA ALA A 127 0.89 22.78 -12.33
C ALA A 127 1.79 21.65 -11.79
N SER A 128 1.35 20.40 -11.95
CA SER A 128 2.11 19.21 -11.54
C SER A 128 3.42 19.04 -12.30
N GLY A 129 3.52 19.60 -13.50
CA GLY A 129 4.77 19.62 -14.27
C GLY A 129 5.96 20.27 -13.54
N ASN A 130 5.73 21.09 -12.51
CA ASN A 130 6.80 21.68 -11.67
C ASN A 130 7.20 20.79 -10.48
N ILE A 131 6.47 19.71 -10.21
CA ILE A 131 6.75 18.77 -9.13
C ILE A 131 7.60 17.63 -9.68
N GLU A 132 8.70 17.31 -8.99
CA GLU A 132 9.53 16.14 -9.29
C GLU A 132 8.90 14.89 -8.68
N ARG A 133 8.54 14.95 -7.39
CA ARG A 133 7.93 13.85 -6.66
C ARG A 133 7.05 14.35 -5.51
N VAL A 134 6.10 13.52 -5.12
CA VAL A 134 5.31 13.67 -3.89
C VAL A 134 5.80 12.65 -2.89
N GLU A 135 6.14 13.11 -1.69
CA GLU A 135 6.53 12.24 -0.58
C GLU A 135 5.44 12.24 0.48
N VAL A 136 4.98 11.07 0.88
CA VAL A 136 4.01 10.88 1.96
C VAL A 136 4.72 10.24 3.14
N ILE A 137 4.73 10.93 4.26
CA ILE A 137 5.34 10.51 5.50
C ILE A 137 4.19 10.17 6.46
N THR A 138 3.99 8.87 6.68
CA THR A 138 2.90 8.34 7.52
C THR A 138 3.28 8.32 9.00
N ASN A 139 4.58 8.41 9.30
CA ASN A 139 5.13 8.43 10.66
C ASN A 139 6.09 9.63 10.83
N PRO A 140 5.60 10.88 10.77
CA PRO A 140 6.45 12.05 10.95
C PRO A 140 6.94 12.15 12.40
N SER A 141 8.17 12.60 12.61
CA SER A 141 8.64 12.92 13.96
C SER A 141 7.81 14.05 14.58
N ALA A 142 7.80 14.15 15.91
CA ALA A 142 7.09 15.19 16.66
C ALA A 142 7.40 16.64 16.19
N ALA A 143 8.59 16.88 15.61
CA ALA A 143 8.96 18.19 15.05
C ALA A 143 8.11 18.63 13.84
N PHE A 144 7.52 17.68 13.10
CA PHE A 144 6.74 17.95 11.88
C PHE A 144 5.24 17.74 12.06
N SER A 145 4.81 17.06 13.13
CA SER A 145 3.39 16.84 13.46
C SER A 145 3.08 17.02 14.95
N PRO A 146 3.07 18.27 15.46
CA PRO A 146 2.79 18.56 16.88
C PRO A 146 1.34 18.24 17.29
N GLU A 147 0.41 18.21 16.33
CA GLU A 147 -1.01 17.88 16.56
C GLU A 147 -1.27 16.36 16.66
N GLY A 148 -0.26 15.53 16.42
CA GLY A 148 -0.23 14.13 16.87
C GLY A 148 -1.00 13.07 16.05
N SER A 149 -1.73 13.41 14.99
CA SER A 149 -2.44 12.38 14.18
C SER A 149 -2.29 12.51 12.66
N GLY A 150 -1.93 13.69 12.17
CA GLY A 150 -1.82 13.96 10.75
C GLY A 150 -0.50 13.51 10.13
N GLY A 151 -0.59 12.81 9.00
CA GLY A 151 0.58 12.55 8.15
C GLY A 151 1.14 13.83 7.52
N VAL A 152 2.34 13.74 6.96
CA VAL A 152 3.00 14.85 6.26
C VAL A 152 3.11 14.51 4.79
N ILE A 153 2.74 15.45 3.92
CA ILE A 153 2.94 15.35 2.48
C ILE A 153 3.95 16.42 2.08
N ASN A 154 5.06 16.01 1.47
CA ASN A 154 6.09 16.90 0.97
C ASN A 154 6.09 16.91 -0.56
N LEU A 155 5.84 18.09 -1.12
CA LEU A 155 5.89 18.37 -2.56
C LEU A 155 7.33 18.78 -2.90
N VAL A 156 8.05 17.92 -3.61
CA VAL A 156 9.41 18.23 -4.05
C VAL A 156 9.34 18.85 -5.43
N THR A 157 9.84 20.09 -5.55
CA THR A 157 9.83 20.81 -6.82
C THR A 157 11.01 20.39 -7.70
N LYS A 158 10.83 20.49 -9.03
CA LYS A 158 11.92 20.32 -9.97
C LYS A 158 12.93 21.45 -9.76
N LYS A 159 14.17 21.10 -9.40
CA LYS A 159 15.24 22.10 -9.27
C LYS A 159 15.47 22.78 -10.62
N ALA A 160 15.21 24.08 -10.70
CA ALA A 160 15.71 24.89 -11.79
C ALA A 160 17.24 24.79 -11.81
N ARG A 161 17.82 24.39 -12.93
CA ARG A 161 19.28 24.27 -13.08
C ARG A 161 19.93 25.61 -12.70
N PRO A 162 20.71 25.70 -11.60
CA PRO A 162 21.44 26.92 -11.26
C PRO A 162 22.55 27.06 -12.31
N GLY A 163 22.46 28.03 -13.22
CA GLY A 163 23.56 28.28 -14.17
C GLY A 163 23.26 29.03 -15.46
N ALA A 164 22.00 29.29 -15.84
CA ALA A 164 21.72 29.97 -17.11
C ALA A 164 21.83 31.51 -17.09
N ARG A 165 22.36 32.12 -16.01
CA ARG A 165 22.43 33.59 -15.86
C ARG A 165 23.72 34.04 -15.16
N SER A 166 24.89 33.81 -15.77
CA SER A 166 26.10 34.60 -15.49
C SER A 166 27.15 34.42 -16.58
N SER A 167 26.91 34.99 -17.74
CA SER A 167 27.98 35.30 -18.70
C SER A 167 27.61 36.57 -19.47
N SER A 168 27.79 37.71 -18.82
CA SER A 168 27.93 38.99 -19.52
C SER A 168 29.40 39.39 -19.37
N PRO A 169 30.23 39.27 -20.42
CA PRO A 169 31.54 39.89 -20.43
C PRO A 169 31.35 41.37 -20.75
N GLY A 170 31.86 42.24 -19.88
CA GLY A 170 31.95 43.68 -20.07
C GLY A 170 33.21 44.17 -19.37
#